data_AF-A0A6N7JQV0-F1
#
_entry.id   AF-A0A6N7JQV0-F1
#
_cell.length_a   1.000
_cell.length_b   1.000
_cell.length_c   1.000
_cell.angle_alpha   90.00
_cell.angle_beta   90.00
_cell.angle_gamma   90.00
#
_symmetry.space_group_name_H-M   'P 1'
#
loop_
_entity.id
_entity.type
_entity.pdbx_description
1 polymer ?
#
loop_
_entity_poly.entity_id
_entity_poly.type
_entity_poly.pdbx_seq_one_letter_code
_entity_poly.pdbx_strand_id
1 'polypeptide(L)'
;MEANRLHRGRLIDHIQLVVRDLDASEIFYKAVMSVLDIPVLSTDNGYLLADELIISSTNSPTAAGELTGRHHLAFQAKDRAIVDAFYSAALANGGRDNGAPGVRAYHPGYYAAFVLDPDGNNIEAVYQGEAKRNAPSVIIEF
;
A
#
# COMPACT_ATOMS: atom_id res chain seq x y z
N MET A 1 13.11 -29.25 -17.05
CA MET A 1 12.43 -28.75 -15.84
C MET A 1 11.45 -27.70 -16.29
N GLU A 2 10.16 -27.96 -16.18
CA GLU A 2 9.16 -26.93 -16.45
C GLU A 2 9.30 -25.83 -15.39
N ALA A 3 9.38 -24.57 -15.83
CA ALA A 3 9.37 -23.44 -14.93
C ALA A 3 8.03 -23.42 -14.20
N ASN A 4 8.03 -23.54 -12.88
CA ASN A 4 6.83 -23.33 -12.05
C ASN A 4 6.29 -21.92 -12.35
N ARG A 5 5.19 -21.84 -13.11
CA ARG A 5 4.52 -20.57 -13.44
C ARG A 5 3.46 -20.28 -12.38
N LEU A 6 3.61 -19.18 -11.65
CA LEU A 6 2.61 -18.68 -10.72
C LEU A 6 1.84 -17.53 -11.40
N HIS A 7 0.53 -17.71 -11.58
CA HIS A 7 -0.38 -16.66 -12.04
C HIS A 7 -0.98 -15.97 -10.81
N ARG A 8 -0.54 -14.75 -10.51
CA ARG A 8 -1.17 -13.88 -9.50
C ARG A 8 -2.06 -12.86 -10.23
N GLY A 9 -3.37 -13.16 -10.32
CA GLY A 9 -4.40 -12.19 -10.76
C GLY A 9 -5.03 -11.46 -9.57
N ARG A 10 -6.06 -10.63 -9.80
CA ARG A 10 -6.84 -9.95 -8.75
C ARG A 10 -7.60 -10.98 -7.91
N LEU A 11 -7.08 -11.31 -6.73
CA LEU A 11 -7.79 -12.09 -5.71
C LEU A 11 -8.72 -11.20 -4.88
N ILE A 12 -8.31 -9.96 -4.65
CA ILE A 12 -9.04 -8.93 -3.92
C ILE A 12 -9.49 -7.91 -4.97
N ASP A 13 -10.78 -7.57 -4.98
CA ASP A 13 -11.25 -6.45 -5.82
C ASP A 13 -10.94 -5.12 -5.14
N HIS A 14 -11.30 -5.00 -3.87
CA HIS A 14 -10.93 -3.88 -3.02
C HIS A 14 -10.87 -4.30 -1.54
N ILE A 15 -10.16 -3.52 -0.75
CA ILE A 15 -10.10 -3.61 0.71
C ILE A 15 -10.37 -2.23 1.31
N GLN A 16 -11.11 -2.19 2.42
CA GLN A 16 -11.42 -0.95 3.12
C GLN A 16 -10.73 -0.90 4.49
N LEU A 17 -9.99 0.17 4.75
CA LEU A 17 -9.56 0.57 6.08
C LEU A 17 -10.43 1.71 6.58
N VAL A 18 -10.96 1.56 7.79
CA VAL A 18 -11.65 2.61 8.53
C VAL A 18 -10.68 3.17 9.56
N VAL A 19 -10.35 4.44 9.40
CA VAL A 19 -9.31 5.17 10.14
C VAL A 19 -9.92 6.23 11.05
N ARG A 20 -9.18 6.59 12.10
CA ARG A 20 -9.61 7.58 13.09
C ARG A 20 -9.52 9.00 12.55
N ASP A 21 -8.47 9.29 11.78
CA ASP A 21 -8.18 10.61 11.23
C ASP A 21 -7.93 10.47 9.72
N LEU A 22 -8.95 10.82 8.94
CA LEU A 22 -8.89 10.71 7.48
C LEU A 22 -7.94 11.73 6.88
N ASP A 23 -7.81 12.93 7.45
CA ASP A 23 -6.94 13.97 6.91
C ASP A 23 -5.47 13.58 7.10
N ALA A 24 -5.12 13.08 8.28
CA ALA A 24 -3.78 12.54 8.54
C ALA A 24 -3.47 11.33 7.64
N SER A 25 -4.45 10.44 7.46
CA SER A 25 -4.32 9.30 6.56
C SER A 25 -4.17 9.74 5.11
N GLU A 26 -4.91 10.74 4.66
CA GLU A 26 -4.82 11.26 3.29
C GLU A 26 -3.42 11.81 3.00
N ILE A 27 -2.85 12.60 3.90
CA ILE A 27 -1.48 13.12 3.77
C ILE A 27 -0.49 11.96 3.64
N PHE A 28 -0.57 10.98 4.55
CA PHE A 28 0.31 9.82 4.55
C PHE A 28 0.18 8.99 3.26
N TYR A 29 -1.05 8.59 2.91
CA TYR A 29 -1.32 7.71 1.77
C TYR A 29 -1.02 8.40 0.43
N LYS A 30 -1.31 9.70 0.27
CA LYS A 30 -0.89 10.45 -0.93
C LYS A 30 0.63 10.44 -1.10
N ALA A 31 1.38 10.65 -0.03
CA ALA A 31 2.84 10.68 -0.09
C ALA A 31 3.43 9.33 -0.50
N VAL A 32 2.99 8.23 0.13
CA VAL A 32 3.58 6.92 -0.15
C VAL A 32 3.10 6.31 -1.47
N MET A 33 1.84 6.53 -1.85
CA MET A 33 1.29 6.02 -3.11
C MET A 33 1.85 6.75 -4.32
N SER A 34 2.12 8.06 -4.19
CA SER A 34 2.80 8.81 -5.26
C SER A 34 4.18 8.24 -5.60
N VAL A 35 4.93 7.73 -4.63
CA VAL A 35 6.23 7.09 -4.87
C VAL A 35 6.08 5.76 -5.60
N LEU A 36 4.95 5.08 -5.41
CA LEU A 36 4.62 3.82 -6.06
C LEU A 36 3.95 4.01 -7.43
N ASP A 37 3.85 5.25 -7.92
CA ASP A 37 3.12 5.63 -9.15
C ASP A 37 1.62 5.25 -9.08
N ILE A 38 1.02 5.22 -7.88
CA ILE A 38 -0.39 4.91 -7.63
C ILE A 38 -1.15 6.24 -7.38
N PRO A 39 -2.11 6.62 -8.24
CA PRO A 39 -2.94 7.81 -8.02
C PRO A 39 -3.84 7.64 -6.80
N VAL A 40 -4.03 8.73 -6.05
CA VAL A 40 -4.98 8.80 -4.94
C VAL A 40 -6.10 9.77 -5.28
N LEU A 41 -7.33 9.29 -5.18
CA LEU A 41 -8.54 10.08 -5.40
C LEU A 41 -9.21 10.38 -4.06
N SER A 42 -9.23 11.64 -3.65
CA SER A 42 -10.04 12.12 -2.51
C SER A 42 -11.49 12.26 -2.93
N THR A 43 -12.42 12.00 -2.01
CA THR A 43 -13.86 12.19 -2.23
C THR A 43 -14.47 13.08 -1.14
N ASP A 44 -15.57 13.75 -1.49
CA ASP A 44 -16.34 14.55 -0.51
C ASP A 44 -17.19 13.68 0.42
N ASN A 45 -17.16 12.36 0.25
CA ASN A 45 -17.95 11.38 1.01
C ASN A 45 -17.17 10.75 2.17
N GLY A 46 -16.06 11.36 2.60
CA GLY A 46 -15.32 10.90 3.77
C GLY A 46 -14.53 9.60 3.54
N TYR A 47 -14.09 9.36 2.30
CA TYR A 47 -13.13 8.32 1.96
C TYR A 47 -12.23 8.73 0.78
N LEU A 48 -11.12 8.03 0.62
CA LEU A 48 -10.21 8.13 -0.52
C LEU A 48 -9.94 6.76 -1.12
N LEU A 49 -9.54 6.74 -2.40
CA LEU A 49 -9.21 5.52 -3.13
C LEU A 49 -7.75 5.58 -3.63
N ALA A 50 -7.04 4.47 -3.49
CA ALA A 50 -5.72 4.24 -4.04
C ALA A 50 -5.70 2.83 -4.66
N ASP A 51 -6.03 2.74 -5.94
CA ASP A 51 -6.25 1.46 -6.64
C ASP A 51 -7.29 0.59 -5.90
N GLU A 52 -6.89 -0.59 -5.41
CA GLU A 52 -7.77 -1.53 -4.66
C GLU A 52 -7.97 -1.11 -3.19
N LEU A 53 -7.22 -0.12 -2.68
CA LEU A 53 -7.31 0.32 -1.30
C LEU A 53 -8.30 1.49 -1.15
N ILE A 54 -9.27 1.32 -0.26
CA ILE A 54 -10.19 2.36 0.17
C ILE A 54 -9.86 2.72 1.62
N ILE A 55 -9.66 4.00 1.92
CA ILE A 55 -9.45 4.49 3.30
C ILE A 55 -10.60 5.44 3.63
N SER A 56 -11.34 5.11 4.68
CA SER A 56 -12.58 5.78 5.07
C SER A 56 -12.49 6.32 6.49
N SER A 57 -13.09 7.48 6.73
CA SER A 57 -13.41 7.91 8.09
C SER A 57 -14.49 7.02 8.70
N THR A 58 -14.60 7.03 10.04
CA THR A 58 -15.73 6.38 10.74
C THR A 58 -17.09 6.95 10.35
N ASN A 59 -17.14 8.18 9.85
CA ASN A 59 -18.38 8.85 9.46
C ASN A 59 -18.73 8.67 7.98
N SER A 60 -17.90 7.96 7.21
CA SER A 60 -18.20 7.66 5.81
C SER A 60 -19.52 6.89 5.71
N PRO A 61 -20.41 7.23 4.76
CA PRO A 61 -21.64 6.46 4.53
C PRO A 61 -21.35 5.03 4.05
N THR A 62 -20.13 4.75 3.62
CA THR A 62 -19.67 3.41 3.21
C THR A 62 -18.96 2.64 4.32
N ALA A 63 -18.77 3.24 5.50
CA ALA A 63 -18.13 2.59 6.65
C ALA A 63 -19.17 2.16 7.69
N ALA A 64 -18.88 1.06 8.40
CA ALA A 64 -19.73 0.57 9.50
C ALA A 64 -19.56 1.35 10.82
N GLY A 65 -18.86 2.48 10.81
CA GLY A 65 -18.58 3.29 12.01
C GLY A 65 -17.48 2.77 12.93
N GLU A 66 -16.96 1.57 12.68
CA GLU A 66 -15.94 0.93 13.51
C GLU A 66 -14.56 0.99 12.85
N LEU A 67 -13.52 1.29 13.64
CA LEU A 67 -12.14 1.24 13.16
C LEU A 67 -11.75 -0.18 12.80
N THR A 68 -11.07 -0.33 11.67
CA THR A 68 -10.61 -1.66 11.20
C THR A 68 -9.59 -2.25 12.17
N GLY A 69 -8.79 -1.43 12.85
CA GLY A 69 -7.69 -1.88 13.70
C GLY A 69 -6.43 -2.22 12.90
N ARG A 70 -5.44 -2.85 13.54
CA ARG A 70 -4.10 -3.02 12.96
C ARG A 70 -4.06 -4.10 11.88
N HIS A 71 -3.76 -3.69 10.66
CA HIS A 71 -3.55 -4.56 9.50
C HIS A 71 -2.13 -4.46 8.97
N HIS A 72 -1.74 -5.43 8.14
CA HIS A 72 -0.49 -5.40 7.38
C HIS A 72 -0.80 -5.43 5.89
N LEU A 73 -0.35 -4.40 5.17
CA LEU A 73 -0.53 -4.25 3.73
C LEU A 73 0.84 -4.06 3.08
N ALA A 74 1.14 -4.86 2.07
CA ALA A 74 2.42 -4.83 1.37
C ALA A 74 2.21 -4.45 -0.11
N PHE A 75 2.85 -3.37 -0.52
CA PHE A 75 2.78 -2.81 -1.86
C PHE A 75 4.04 -3.18 -2.64
N GLN A 76 3.86 -3.49 -3.92
CA GLN A 76 4.97 -3.89 -4.77
C GLN A 76 5.72 -2.66 -5.30
N ALA A 77 7.01 -2.55 -4.97
CA ALA A 77 7.91 -1.61 -5.58
C ALA A 77 8.49 -2.18 -6.91
N LYS A 78 8.85 -1.29 -7.84
CA LYS A 78 9.50 -1.67 -9.11
C LYS A 78 10.99 -1.98 -8.95
N ASP A 79 11.64 -1.41 -7.94
CA ASP A 79 13.05 -1.60 -7.61
C ASP A 79 13.33 -1.23 -6.13
N ARG A 80 14.60 -1.35 -5.71
CA ARG A 80 15.04 -1.01 -4.35
C ARG A 80 14.99 0.48 -4.06
N ALA A 81 15.27 1.34 -5.04
CA ALA A 81 15.26 2.78 -4.85
C ALA A 81 13.86 3.30 -4.52
N ILE A 82 12.82 2.67 -5.07
CA ILE A 82 11.43 2.96 -4.75
C ILE A 82 11.08 2.51 -3.33
N VAL A 83 11.65 1.40 -2.84
CA VAL A 83 11.51 1.01 -1.43
C VAL A 83 12.14 2.07 -0.50
N ASP A 84 13.33 2.56 -0.83
CA ASP A 84 14.02 3.60 -0.06
C ASP A 84 13.26 4.94 -0.08
N ALA A 85 12.76 5.33 -1.25
CA ALA A 85 11.96 6.54 -1.42
C ALA A 85 10.62 6.46 -0.68
N PHE A 86 9.95 5.29 -0.75
CA PHE A 86 8.70 5.04 -0.03
C PHE A 86 8.89 5.23 1.47
N TYR A 87 9.96 4.64 2.03
CA TYR A 87 10.27 4.75 3.45
C TYR A 87 10.54 6.20 3.86
N SER A 88 11.32 6.93 3.06
CA SER A 88 11.63 8.33 3.31
C SER A 88 10.38 9.22 3.26
N ALA A 89 9.52 9.01 2.26
CA ALA A 89 8.26 9.74 2.11
C ALA A 89 7.29 9.44 3.25
N ALA A 90 7.19 8.18 3.68
CA ALA A 90 6.35 7.78 4.81
C ALA A 90 6.75 8.50 6.09
N LEU A 91 8.04 8.47 6.46
CA LEU A 91 8.52 9.11 7.68
C LEU A 91 8.33 10.64 7.66
N ALA A 92 8.48 11.26 6.49
CA ALA A 92 8.29 12.70 6.34
C ALA A 92 6.80 13.11 6.47
N ASN A 93 5.85 12.18 6.29
CA ASN A 93 4.42 12.46 6.22
C ASN A 93 3.63 11.73 7.32
N GLY A 94 4.19 11.66 8.53
CA GLY A 94 3.49 11.16 9.72
C GLY A 94 3.58 9.65 9.94
N GLY A 95 4.25 8.92 9.05
CA GLY A 95 4.60 7.52 9.27
C GLY A 95 5.63 7.37 10.37
N ARG A 96 5.60 6.23 11.07
CA ARG A 96 6.60 5.87 12.08
C ARG A 96 7.43 4.69 11.61
N ASP A 97 8.70 4.66 11.96
CA ASP A 97 9.58 3.53 11.62
C ASP A 97 9.04 2.23 12.23
N ASN A 98 9.05 1.17 11.42
CA ASN A 98 8.78 -0.21 11.83
C ASN A 98 9.78 -1.20 11.20
N GLY A 99 10.83 -0.71 10.55
CA GLY A 99 11.85 -1.49 9.85
C GLY A 99 12.40 -0.78 8.62
N ALA A 100 13.56 -0.13 8.79
CA ALA A 100 14.28 0.54 7.71
C ALA A 100 14.53 -0.35 6.46
N PRO A 101 14.69 0.26 5.26
CA PRO A 101 14.93 -0.47 4.03
C PRO A 101 16.09 -1.46 4.14
N GLY A 102 15.87 -2.68 3.66
CA GLY A 102 16.93 -3.68 3.65
C GLY A 102 16.50 -5.05 3.14
N VAL A 103 17.48 -5.93 2.95
CA VAL A 103 17.22 -7.33 2.60
C VAL A 103 16.57 -8.03 3.79
N ARG A 104 15.56 -8.87 3.52
CA ARG A 104 14.92 -9.75 4.51
C ARG A 104 15.24 -11.20 4.20
N ALA A 105 15.53 -11.98 5.23
CA ALA A 105 15.87 -13.40 5.13
C ALA A 105 14.62 -14.29 4.94
N TYR A 106 13.70 -13.89 4.05
CA TYR A 106 12.51 -14.67 3.70
C TYR A 106 12.75 -15.51 2.45
N HIS A 107 13.31 -14.89 1.40
CA HIS A 107 13.86 -15.56 0.23
C HIS A 107 14.85 -14.62 -0.49
N PRO A 108 15.71 -15.15 -1.39
CA PRO A 108 16.62 -14.33 -2.17
C PRO A 108 15.88 -13.22 -2.93
N GLY A 109 16.41 -12.00 -2.88
CA GLY A 109 15.87 -10.84 -3.58
C GLY A 109 14.83 -10.02 -2.81
N TYR A 110 14.32 -10.49 -1.67
CA TYR A 110 13.35 -9.75 -0.85
C TYR A 110 14.01 -8.52 -0.19
N TYR A 111 13.74 -7.34 -0.74
CA TYR A 111 14.17 -6.05 -0.22
C TYR A 111 12.95 -5.22 0.14
N ALA A 112 12.81 -4.81 1.39
CA ALA A 112 11.60 -4.16 1.88
C ALA A 112 11.86 -3.11 2.95
N ALA A 113 10.89 -2.24 3.15
CA ALA A 113 10.80 -1.28 4.24
C ALA A 113 9.41 -1.31 4.86
N PHE A 114 9.33 -1.05 6.16
CA PHE A 114 8.10 -1.14 6.96
C PHE A 114 7.92 0.15 7.74
N VAL A 115 6.70 0.69 7.71
CA VAL A 115 6.29 1.86 8.48
C VAL A 115 4.92 1.63 9.10
N LEU A 116 4.67 2.27 10.25
CA LEU A 116 3.32 2.38 10.79
C LEU A 116 2.65 3.61 10.20
N ASP A 117 1.44 3.45 9.67
CA ASP A 117 0.58 4.58 9.31
C ASP A 117 0.04 5.31 10.57
N PRO A 118 -0.71 6.42 10.42
CA PRO A 118 -1.27 7.18 11.54
C PRO A 118 -2.11 6.35 12.52
N ASP A 119 -2.80 5.32 12.03
CA ASP A 119 -3.66 4.42 12.82
C ASP A 119 -2.90 3.18 13.34
N GLY A 120 -1.64 2.99 12.94
CA GLY A 120 -0.77 1.91 13.41
C GLY A 120 -0.76 0.65 12.53
N ASN A 121 -1.33 0.71 11.33
CA ASN A 121 -1.22 -0.35 10.33
C ASN A 121 0.23 -0.48 9.85
N ASN A 122 0.70 -1.72 9.66
CA ASN A 122 2.03 -2.01 9.15
C ASN A 122 2.04 -1.96 7.62
N ILE A 123 2.50 -0.85 7.06
CA ILE A 123 2.55 -0.61 5.63
C ILE A 123 3.95 -0.94 5.13
N GLU A 124 4.04 -1.84 4.15
CA GLU A 124 5.28 -2.29 3.55
C GLU A 124 5.38 -1.87 2.09
N ALA A 125 6.57 -1.45 1.66
CA ALA A 125 6.96 -1.50 0.27
C ALA A 125 7.99 -2.60 0.07
N VAL A 126 7.77 -3.46 -0.92
CA VAL A 126 8.60 -4.63 -1.19
C VAL A 126 8.99 -4.76 -2.65
N TYR A 127 10.28 -5.02 -2.87
CA TYR A 127 10.84 -5.48 -4.13
C TYR A 127 11.32 -6.93 -3.95
N GLN A 128 10.75 -7.87 -4.71
CA GLN A 128 11.05 -9.31 -4.59
C GLN A 128 12.10 -9.82 -5.60
N GLY A 129 12.83 -8.92 -6.27
CA GLY A 129 13.76 -9.24 -7.34
C GLY A 129 13.16 -9.06 -8.74
N GLU A 130 13.95 -9.37 -9.77
CA GLU A 130 13.53 -9.24 -11.17
C GLU A 130 12.42 -10.27 -11.50
N ALA A 131 11.25 -9.78 -11.90
CA ALA A 131 10.11 -10.62 -12.26
C ALA A 131 9.46 -10.11 -13.55
N LYS A 132 9.18 -11.02 -14.50
CA LYS A 132 8.33 -10.71 -15.66
C LYS A 132 6.87 -10.68 -15.22
N ARG A 133 6.29 -9.48 -15.16
CA ARG A 133 4.88 -9.24 -14.82
C ARG A 133 4.04 -9.41 -16.10
N ASN A 134 3.18 -10.44 -16.14
CA ASN A 134 2.40 -10.79 -17.34
C ASN A 134 1.01 -10.14 -17.40
N ALA A 135 0.58 -9.39 -16.37
CA ALA A 135 -0.60 -8.53 -16.45
C ALA A 135 -0.26 -7.20 -15.76
N PRO A 136 -0.15 -6.08 -16.50
CA PRO A 136 0.13 -4.78 -15.91
C PRO A 136 -1.06 -4.26 -15.07
N SER A 137 -2.29 -4.59 -15.46
CA SER A 137 -3.54 -4.26 -14.77
C SER A 137 -4.71 -4.96 -15.47
N VAL A 138 -5.91 -4.95 -14.86
CA VAL A 138 -7.16 -5.20 -15.58
C VAL A 138 -7.55 -3.87 -16.24
N ILE A 139 -7.59 -3.83 -17.57
CA ILE A 139 -8.08 -2.66 -18.30
C ILE A 139 -9.61 -2.77 -18.37
N ILE A 140 -10.30 -1.77 -17.81
CA ILE A 140 -11.76 -1.64 -17.90
C ILE A 140 -12.04 -0.43 -18.78
N GLU A 141 -12.69 -0.64 -19.92
CA GLU A 141 -13.14 0.39 -20.86
C GLU A 141 -14.66 0.49 -20.77
N PHE A 142 -15.18 1.73 -20.75
CA PHE A 142 -16.62 2.03 -20.71
C PHE A 142 -17.03 2.81 -21.95
#